data_AF-A0A1E3W4V0-F1
#
_entry.id   AF-A0A1E3W4V0-F1
#
_cell.length_a   1.000
_cell.length_b   1.000
_cell.length_c   1.000
_cell.angle_alpha   90.00
_cell.angle_beta   90.00
_cell.angle_gamma   90.00
#
_symmetry.space_group_name_H-M   'P 1'
#
loop_
_entity.id
_entity.type
_entity.pdbx_description
1 polymer ?
#
loop_
_entity_poly.entity_id
_entity_poly.type
_entity_poly.pdbx_seq_one_letter_code
_entity_poly.pdbx_strand_id
1 'polypeptide(L)'
;MDFADVVKLDEGSTLQVIPAGNPTANEGYYEPDKFMRVFEALTQTYDCVVLHADMAAIESLMPALKFELPVAVAVLPSRATPEDERDSLATVQRLGCPIVIYGKGGKQKQRRFSLFGRKVAV
;
A
#
# COMPACT_ATOMS: atom_id res chain seq x y z
N MET A 1 22.83 10.46 2.25
CA MET A 1 21.42 10.23 2.60
C MET A 1 21.41 8.93 3.39
N ASP A 2 21.32 9.03 4.71
CA ASP A 2 21.17 7.86 5.58
C ASP A 2 19.70 7.42 5.55
N PHE A 3 19.43 6.12 5.71
CA PHE A 3 18.06 5.60 5.78
C PHE A 3 17.28 6.22 6.94
N ALA A 4 17.98 6.53 8.03
CA ALA A 4 17.44 7.25 9.17
C ALA A 4 16.95 8.68 8.83
N ASP A 5 17.51 9.32 7.80
CA ASP A 5 17.08 10.67 7.38
C ASP A 5 15.73 10.66 6.62
N VAL A 6 15.34 9.49 6.09
CA VAL A 6 14.11 9.29 5.29
C VAL A 6 12.96 8.82 6.16
N VAL A 7 13.27 8.16 7.28
CA VAL A 7 12.29 7.56 8.17
C VAL A 7 12.06 8.47 9.38
N LYS A 8 10.87 9.08 9.46
CA LYS A 8 10.46 9.75 10.69
C LYS A 8 10.06 8.70 11.71
N LEU A 9 10.93 8.52 12.70
CA LEU A 9 10.63 7.79 13.93
C LEU A 9 9.83 8.73 14.83
N ASP A 10 8.54 8.45 14.99
CA ASP A 10 7.75 9.12 16.03
C ASP A 10 8.18 8.52 17.37
N GLU A 11 8.88 9.31 18.21
CA GLU A 11 9.59 8.83 19.41
C GLU A 11 8.67 8.14 20.45
N GLY A 12 7.35 8.24 20.29
CA GLY A 12 6.34 7.58 21.13
C GLY A 12 5.59 6.41 20.50
N SER A 13 5.79 6.10 19.22
CA SER A 13 5.07 5.01 18.53
C SER A 13 6.00 4.05 17.80
N THR A 14 5.59 2.79 17.69
CA THR A 14 6.29 1.79 16.87
C THR A 14 6.08 2.02 15.36
N LEU A 15 5.35 3.08 14.99
CA LEU A 15 5.05 3.41 13.60
C LEU A 15 6.17 4.27 13.03
N GLN A 16 6.74 3.79 11.93
CA GLN A 16 7.74 4.52 11.18
C GLN A 16 7.11 5.07 9.89
N VAL A 17 7.28 6.37 9.66
CA VAL A 17 6.66 7.05 8.51
C VAL A 17 7.73 7.49 7.52
N ILE A 18 7.65 6.97 6.29
CA ILE A 18 8.45 7.43 5.15
C ILE A 18 7.56 8.38 4.31
N PRO A 19 7.81 9.70 4.30
CA PRO A 19 7.07 10.62 3.46
C PRO A 19 7.44 10.45 1.98
N ALA A 20 6.57 10.87 1.07
CA ALA A 20 6.74 10.73 -0.39
C ALA A 20 7.96 11.48 -0.99
N GLY A 21 8.72 12.23 -0.19
CA GLY A 21 9.85 13.03 -0.65
C GLY A 21 9.44 14.30 -1.41
N ASN A 22 10.41 15.00 -1.99
CA ASN A 22 10.17 16.23 -2.74
C ASN A 22 9.77 15.91 -4.21
N PRO A 23 8.56 16.27 -4.67
CA PRO A 23 8.13 15.99 -6.05
C PRO A 23 8.97 16.71 -7.11
N THR A 24 9.60 17.84 -6.78
CA THR A 24 10.41 18.61 -7.74
C THR A 24 11.86 18.12 -7.86
N ALA A 25 12.28 17.20 -7.00
CA ALA A 25 13.62 16.61 -7.05
C ALA A 25 13.71 15.40 -8.01
N ASN A 26 12.59 14.98 -8.61
CA ASN A 26 12.56 13.88 -9.58
C ASN A 26 13.05 14.36 -10.96
N GLU A 27 14.36 14.41 -11.13
CA GLU A 27 15.01 14.52 -12.45
C GLU A 27 14.98 13.16 -13.17
N GLY A 28 13.80 12.77 -13.64
CA GLY A 28 13.67 11.68 -14.60
C GLY A 28 13.71 10.27 -14.01
N TYR A 29 12.80 9.45 -14.53
CA TYR A 29 12.69 8.01 -14.31
C TYR A 29 12.31 7.59 -12.88
N TYR A 30 11.00 7.54 -12.67
CA TYR A 30 10.40 6.58 -11.74
C TYR A 30 10.79 5.18 -12.23
N GLU A 31 11.90 4.62 -11.72
CA GLU A 31 12.31 3.26 -12.05
C GLU A 31 11.53 2.28 -11.17
N PRO A 32 10.60 1.49 -11.75
CA PRO A 32 9.82 0.47 -11.04
C PRO A 32 10.71 -0.47 -10.22
N ASP A 33 11.91 -0.76 -10.73
CA ASP A 33 12.87 -1.68 -10.13
C ASP A 33 13.50 -1.14 -8.85
N LYS A 34 13.72 0.18 -8.74
CA LYS A 34 14.23 0.80 -7.50
C LYS A 34 13.19 0.74 -6.40
N PHE A 35 11.94 1.04 -6.74
CA PHE A 35 10.83 0.93 -5.79
C PHE A 35 10.71 -0.49 -5.23
N MET A 36 10.78 -1.51 -6.08
CA MET A 36 10.67 -2.90 -5.64
C MET A 36 11.78 -3.32 -4.68
N ARG A 37 13.04 -2.91 -4.92
CA ARG A 37 14.14 -3.20 -4.01
C ARG A 37 13.94 -2.57 -2.63
N VAL A 38 13.46 -1.33 -2.59
CA VAL A 38 13.16 -0.65 -1.33
C VAL A 38 12.00 -1.33 -0.62
N PHE A 39 10.92 -1.64 -1.35
CA PHE A 39 9.76 -2.31 -0.77
C PHE A 39 10.11 -3.69 -0.20
N GLU A 40 10.90 -4.48 -0.92
CA GLU A 40 11.38 -5.78 -0.46
C GLU A 40 12.20 -5.65 0.84
N ALA A 41 13.15 -4.72 0.90
CA ALA A 41 13.94 -4.46 2.10
C ALA A 41 13.07 -4.03 3.30
N LEU A 42 12.03 -3.21 3.07
CA LEU A 42 11.07 -2.82 4.10
C LEU A 42 10.29 -4.04 4.61
N THR A 43 9.81 -4.92 3.72
CA THR A 43 9.08 -6.13 4.12
C THR A 43 9.93 -7.15 4.87
N GLN A 44 11.25 -7.11 4.72
CA GLN A 44 12.18 -7.94 5.51
C GLN A 44 12.48 -7.35 6.90
N THR A 45 12.33 -6.03 7.06
CA THR A 45 12.68 -5.31 8.28
C THR A 45 11.48 -5.09 9.21
N TYR A 46 10.29 -4.87 8.63
CA TYR A 46 9.06 -4.57 9.36
C TYR A 46 8.06 -5.70 9.24
N ASP A 47 7.42 -6.03 10.36
CA ASP A 47 6.32 -7.01 10.39
C ASP A 47 5.11 -6.56 9.55
N CYS A 48 4.95 -5.25 9.35
CA CYS A 48 3.86 -4.66 8.57
C CYS A 48 4.34 -3.40 7.84
N VAL A 49 4.06 -3.35 6.53
CA VAL A 49 4.32 -2.19 5.68
C VAL A 49 3.01 -1.73 5.07
N VAL A 50 2.66 -0.45 5.25
CA VAL A 50 1.48 0.16 4.65
C VAL A 50 1.92 1.15 3.58
N LEU A 51 1.51 0.90 2.33
CA LEU A 51 1.73 1.81 1.22
C LEU A 51 0.48 2.69 1.02
N HIS A 52 0.61 3.98 1.29
CA HIS A 52 -0.42 4.96 0.94
C HIS A 52 -0.20 5.46 -0.49
N ALA A 53 -1.16 5.24 -1.37
CA ALA A 53 -1.08 5.61 -2.77
C ALA A 53 -2.42 6.15 -3.27
N ASP A 54 -2.36 7.16 -4.14
CA ASP A 54 -3.51 7.57 -4.96
C ASP A 54 -3.61 6.71 -6.22
N MET A 55 -4.65 6.95 -7.03
CA MET A 55 -4.88 6.17 -8.26
C MET A 55 -3.75 6.32 -9.28
N ALA A 56 -3.15 7.51 -9.40
CA ALA A 56 -2.06 7.75 -10.35
C ALA A 56 -0.79 6.99 -9.94
N ALA A 57 -0.47 6.98 -8.65
CA ALA A 57 0.62 6.21 -8.10
C ALA A 57 0.38 4.71 -8.25
N ILE A 58 -0.85 4.23 -8.02
CA ILE A 58 -1.23 2.82 -8.25
C ILE A 58 -0.97 2.42 -9.70
N GLU A 59 -1.43 3.20 -10.68
CA GLU A 59 -1.21 2.92 -12.10
C GLU A 59 0.28 2.91 -12.47
N SER A 60 1.06 3.84 -11.93
CA SER A 60 2.51 3.88 -12.14
C SER A 60 3.24 2.71 -11.47
N LEU A 61 2.73 2.21 -10.35
CA LEU A 61 3.35 1.15 -9.56
C LEU A 61 2.88 -0.25 -9.97
N MET A 62 1.76 -0.37 -10.71
CA MET A 62 1.23 -1.65 -11.20
C MET A 62 2.30 -2.52 -11.90
N PRO A 63 3.17 -1.99 -12.79
CA PRO A 63 4.22 -2.80 -13.42
C PRO A 63 5.32 -3.23 -12.44
N ALA A 64 5.57 -2.41 -11.41
CA ALA A 64 6.58 -2.66 -10.38
C ALA A 64 6.11 -3.75 -9.41
N LEU A 65 4.88 -3.58 -8.92
CA LEU A 65 4.20 -4.45 -7.99
C LEU A 65 3.85 -5.75 -8.72
N LYS A 66 4.78 -6.70 -8.79
CA LYS A 66 4.60 -8.05 -9.38
C LYS A 66 3.60 -8.95 -8.63
N PHE A 67 2.70 -8.35 -7.85
CA PHE A 67 1.51 -8.88 -7.18
C PHE A 67 1.72 -10.10 -6.26
N GLU A 68 2.12 -9.81 -5.02
CA GLU A 68 1.74 -10.57 -3.83
C GLU A 68 1.35 -9.62 -2.67
N LEU A 69 0.61 -8.52 -2.96
CA LEU A 69 0.05 -7.73 -1.88
C LEU A 69 -1.06 -8.55 -1.18
N PRO A 70 -1.01 -8.74 0.15
CA PRO A 70 -1.98 -9.57 0.84
C PRO A 70 -3.38 -8.97 0.85
N VAL A 71 -3.47 -7.63 0.83
CA VAL A 71 -4.74 -6.89 0.85
C VAL A 71 -4.52 -5.46 0.32
N ALA A 72 -5.48 -4.93 -0.42
CA ALA A 72 -5.61 -3.52 -0.71
C ALA A 72 -6.79 -2.92 0.07
N VAL A 73 -6.62 -1.72 0.62
CA VAL A 73 -7.67 -1.02 1.34
C VAL A 73 -8.08 0.21 0.52
N ALA A 74 -9.31 0.20 0.01
CA ALA A 74 -9.88 1.32 -0.72
C ALA A 74 -10.57 2.28 0.27
N VAL A 75 -10.06 3.51 0.36
CA VAL A 75 -10.68 4.59 1.15
C VAL A 75 -11.53 5.42 0.20
N LEU A 76 -12.84 5.40 0.40
CA LEU A 76 -13.75 6.17 -0.43
C LEU A 76 -13.79 7.63 0.02
N PRO A 77 -14.00 8.57 -0.92
CA PRO A 77 -14.33 9.95 -0.60
C PRO A 77 -15.55 10.03 0.33
N SER A 78 -15.63 11.11 1.11
CA SER A 78 -16.78 11.35 1.98
C SER A 78 -18.08 11.33 1.17
N ARG A 79 -19.04 10.49 1.58
CA ARG A 79 -20.37 10.28 0.95
C ARG A 79 -20.37 9.54 -0.39
N ALA A 80 -19.22 9.13 -0.92
CA ALA A 80 -19.18 8.28 -2.11
C ALA A 80 -19.59 6.84 -1.76
N THR A 81 -20.29 6.19 -2.68
CA THR A 81 -20.62 4.78 -2.58
C THR A 81 -19.68 3.94 -3.46
N PRO A 82 -19.48 2.64 -3.16
CA PRO A 82 -18.73 1.75 -4.05
C PRO A 82 -19.28 1.72 -5.48
N GLU A 83 -20.58 1.96 -5.64
CA GLU A 83 -21.25 2.04 -6.92
C GLU A 83 -20.83 3.29 -7.71
N ASP A 84 -20.63 4.42 -7.04
CA ASP A 84 -20.14 5.67 -7.65
C ASP A 84 -18.67 5.54 -8.10
N GLU A 85 -17.86 4.77 -7.36
CA GLU A 85 -16.42 4.59 -7.59
C GLU A 85 -16.08 3.27 -8.31
N ARG A 86 -17.03 2.71 -9.06
CA ARG A 86 -16.89 1.39 -9.68
C ARG A 86 -15.66 1.27 -10.57
N ASP A 87 -15.37 2.30 -11.36
CA ASP A 87 -14.24 2.29 -12.30
C ASP A 87 -12.90 2.39 -11.56
N SER A 88 -12.81 3.26 -10.55
CA SER A 88 -11.67 3.38 -9.65
C SER A 88 -11.38 2.04 -8.95
N LEU A 89 -12.42 1.39 -8.41
CA LEU A 89 -12.31 0.09 -7.77
C LEU A 89 -11.89 -1.01 -8.75
N ALA A 90 -12.37 -0.97 -10.01
CA ALA A 90 -11.97 -1.91 -11.04
C ALA A 90 -10.47 -1.77 -11.39
N THR A 91 -9.92 -0.56 -11.37
CA THR A 91 -8.47 -0.34 -11.51
C THR A 91 -7.71 -0.96 -10.34
N VAL A 92 -8.14 -0.75 -9.09
CA VAL A 92 -7.51 -1.38 -7.91
C VAL A 92 -7.63 -2.91 -7.97
N GLN A 93 -8.71 -3.48 -8.53
CA GLN A 93 -8.85 -4.93 -8.69
C GLN A 93 -7.81 -5.55 -9.62
N ARG A 94 -7.26 -4.78 -10.56
CA ARG A 94 -6.15 -5.24 -11.42
C ARG A 94 -4.88 -5.53 -10.62
N LEU A 95 -4.80 -5.08 -9.37
CA LEU A 95 -3.72 -5.46 -8.46
C LEU A 95 -3.76 -6.94 -8.05
N GLY A 96 -4.80 -7.70 -8.40
CA GLY A 96 -4.88 -9.13 -8.13
C GLY A 96 -4.98 -9.52 -6.65
N CYS A 97 -5.17 -8.54 -5.75
CA CYS A 97 -5.27 -8.75 -4.32
C CYS A 97 -6.71 -8.52 -3.80
N PRO A 98 -7.08 -9.11 -2.64
CA PRO A 98 -8.36 -8.82 -2.00
C PRO A 98 -8.49 -7.33 -1.65
N ILE A 99 -9.63 -6.73 -1.99
CA ILE A 99 -9.93 -5.32 -1.65
C ILE A 99 -10.88 -5.25 -0.46
N VAL A 100 -10.52 -4.43 0.54
CA VAL A 100 -11.37 -4.05 1.66
C VAL A 100 -11.75 -2.58 1.52
N ILE A 101 -13.03 -2.26 1.60
CA ILE A 101 -13.52 -0.87 1.50
C ILE A 101 -13.62 -0.29 2.91
N TYR A 102 -12.87 0.77 3.20
CA TYR A 102 -12.90 1.46 4.49
C TYR A 102 -14.06 2.46 4.54
N GLY A 103 -14.77 2.53 5.68
CA GLY A 103 -15.80 3.54 5.94
C GLY A 103 -17.26 3.08 5.82
N LYS A 104 -17.55 1.83 5.45
CA LYS A 104 -18.93 1.28 5.47
C LYS A 104 -19.12 0.36 6.68
N GLY A 105 -19.91 0.80 7.67
CA GLY A 105 -20.38 -0.03 8.80
C GLY A 105 -21.39 -1.13 8.40
N GLY A 106 -21.38 -1.55 7.13
CA GLY A 106 -22.30 -2.53 6.57
C GLY A 106 -21.64 -3.88 6.45
N LYS A 107 -22.36 -4.93 6.89
CA LYS A 107 -22.03 -6.36 6.86
C LYS A 107 -21.56 -6.86 5.48
N GLN A 108 -20.39 -6.47 5.03
CA GLN A 108 -19.68 -7.25 4.02
C GLN A 108 -19.20 -8.49 4.77
N LYS A 109 -19.48 -9.69 4.25
CA LYS A 109 -18.93 -10.95 4.78
C LYS A 109 -17.40 -10.84 4.70
N GLN A 110 -16.78 -10.20 5.68
CA GLN A 110 -15.36 -10.20 5.91
C GLN A 110 -15.01 -11.68 6.11
N ARG A 111 -14.50 -12.32 5.07
CA ARG A 111 -13.61 -13.46 5.29
C ARG A 111 -12.54 -12.91 6.21
N ARG A 112 -12.49 -13.43 7.44
CA ARG A 112 -11.48 -13.08 8.44
C ARG A 112 -10.13 -13.45 7.81
N PHE A 113 -9.48 -12.50 7.16
CA PHE A 113 -8.12 -12.69 6.70
C PHE A 113 -7.24 -12.51 7.93
N SER A 114 -6.78 -13.64 8.45
CA SER A 114 -5.69 -13.66 9.42
C SER A 114 -4.45 -13.13 8.70
N LEU A 115 -4.10 -11.87 8.97
CA LEU A 115 -2.85 -11.25 8.49
C LEU A 115 -1.60 -11.91 9.11
N PHE A 116 -1.78 -12.90 10.00
CA PHE A 116 -0.71 -13.61 10.72
C PHE A 116 -0.57 -15.09 10.28
N GLY A 117 -0.99 -15.43 9.06
CA GLY A 117 -1.12 -16.80 8.59
C GLY A 117 0.15 -17.52 8.10
N ARG A 118 1.33 -16.90 8.06
CA ARG A 118 2.57 -17.60 7.66
C ARG A 118 3.38 -17.99 8.90
N LYS A 119 2.92 -19.03 9.61
CA LYS A 119 3.84 -19.88 10.38
C LYS A 119 4.47 -20.85 9.41
N VAL A 120 5.74 -20.61 9.06
CA VAL A 120 6.58 -21.64 8.46
C VAL A 120 6.83 -22.67 9.56
N ALA A 121 6.35 -23.89 9.37
CA ALA A 121 6.74 -25.03 10.20
C ALA A 121 8.17 -25.44 9.83
N VAL A 122 8.96 -25.77 10.85
CA VAL A 122 10.35 -26.24 10.81
C VAL A 122 10.50 -27.45 9.89
#